data_AF-A0A327TSV1-F1
#
_entry.id   AF-A0A327TSV1-F1
#
_cell.length_a   1.000
_cell.length_b   1.000
_cell.length_c   1.000
_cell.angle_alpha   90.00
_cell.angle_beta   90.00
_cell.angle_gamma   90.00
#
_symmetry.space_group_name_H-M   'P 1'
#
loop_
_entity.id
_entity.type
_entity.pdbx_description
1 polymer ?
#
loop_
_entity_poly.entity_id
_entity_poly.type
_entity_poly.pdbx_seq_one_letter_code
_entity_poly.pdbx_strand_id
1 'polypeptide(L)'
;MTITQAAPPGVATSAAGRFTLSAQALDSAVTPNAVFRDWFDAQRRTNRYDVRRIPFSELVGWHFEDATGNLVHDSGQFFSVEGLSLHTEWNGHEHSWSQPIINQPEVGILGIVVKEFDGVLHCLMQAKMEPGNVDTVQLSPTVQATRSNYTGVHKGAAVRYIEYFTPPRARSRVLYDSLQSEQGSWFLRKRNRNMLVEAVGDVPPHEDFVWLTLGQINQLLYESNVINMDARTVLSMIPALTGSGPSLHSTEHVLSRLTEIKARRQLVQRTIPLNRVQRWHRTDHEIVHDTGHHFTVIAASVAAANREVKSWTQPLLAPAEQGLSAFLIRRIGGVPHLLAHARSEAGVLDVAELGPTVQCQPGRALSLPPHQQPRYLDVVLGADPGRLLYDTVQSEEGGRFHHAGNRYVLMEVGEEFPLDVPEDFTWVTASQLSGLVRHSNYLNVEARTLLTGLRAAWSLGGVYA
;
A
#
# COMPACT_ATOMS: atom_id res chain seq x y z
N MET A 1 -46.45 42.46 -13.97
CA MET A 1 -45.10 41.87 -14.05
C MET A 1 -44.83 41.15 -12.75
N THR A 2 -45.05 39.85 -12.74
CA THR A 2 -44.83 38.99 -11.56
C THR A 2 -43.45 38.37 -11.76
N ILE A 3 -42.47 38.80 -10.97
CA ILE A 3 -41.12 38.24 -11.00
C ILE A 3 -41.17 36.91 -10.24
N THR A 4 -41.10 35.82 -10.99
CA THR A 4 -40.94 34.48 -10.46
C THR A 4 -39.54 34.37 -9.89
N GLN A 5 -39.42 34.25 -8.56
CA GLN A 5 -38.16 33.87 -7.91
C GLN A 5 -37.81 32.45 -8.38
N ALA A 6 -36.68 32.35 -9.10
CA ALA A 6 -36.05 31.07 -9.37
C ALA A 6 -35.63 30.44 -8.03
N ALA A 7 -35.94 29.16 -7.85
CA ALA A 7 -35.45 28.37 -6.74
C ALA A 7 -33.91 28.38 -6.71
N PRO A 8 -33.27 28.44 -5.53
CA PRO A 8 -31.82 28.45 -5.44
C PRO A 8 -31.25 27.15 -6.02
N PRO A 9 -30.08 27.19 -6.70
CA PRO A 9 -29.42 26.00 -7.20
C PRO A 9 -29.12 25.04 -6.04
N GLY A 10 -29.45 23.76 -6.23
CA GLY A 10 -29.24 22.71 -5.25
C GLY A 10 -27.81 22.72 -4.71
N VAL A 11 -27.67 22.58 -3.39
CA VAL A 11 -26.39 22.53 -2.69
C VAL A 11 -25.55 21.40 -3.31
N ALA A 12 -24.50 21.75 -4.05
CA ALA A 12 -23.55 20.78 -4.57
C ALA A 12 -23.00 19.97 -3.39
N THR A 13 -23.25 18.66 -3.38
CA THR A 13 -22.76 17.77 -2.34
C THR A 13 -21.24 17.84 -2.31
N SER A 14 -20.64 18.05 -1.14
CA SER A 14 -19.17 18.07 -1.01
C SER A 14 -18.57 16.75 -1.51
N ALA A 15 -17.31 16.76 -1.97
CA ALA A 15 -16.65 15.53 -2.41
C ALA A 15 -16.72 14.41 -1.35
N ALA A 16 -16.63 14.77 -0.06
CA ALA A 16 -16.83 13.86 1.05
C ALA A 16 -18.22 13.22 1.06
N GLY A 17 -19.29 14.01 0.91
CA GLY A 17 -20.67 13.50 0.88
C GLY A 17 -20.92 12.53 -0.27
N ARG A 18 -20.31 12.77 -1.44
CA ARG A 18 -20.41 11.85 -2.59
C ARG A 18 -19.73 10.50 -2.34
N PHE A 19 -18.58 10.50 -1.67
CA PHE A 19 -17.93 9.26 -1.23
C PHE A 19 -18.71 8.54 -0.13
N THR A 20 -19.42 9.26 0.76
CA THR A 20 -20.33 8.65 1.74
C THR A 20 -21.44 7.87 1.04
N LEU A 21 -22.11 8.49 0.06
CA LEU A 21 -23.18 7.84 -0.71
C LEU A 21 -22.66 6.59 -1.44
N SER A 22 -21.47 6.68 -2.05
CA SER A 22 -20.82 5.53 -2.67
C SER A 22 -20.47 4.41 -1.68
N ALA A 23 -20.03 4.75 -0.47
CA ALA A 23 -19.73 3.77 0.58
C ALA A 23 -20.98 3.05 1.11
N GLN A 24 -22.14 3.73 1.11
CA GLN A 24 -23.43 3.15 1.52
C GLN A 24 -24.06 2.26 0.43
N ALA A 25 -23.69 2.45 -0.83
CA ALA A 25 -24.16 1.62 -1.94
C ALA A 25 -23.41 0.27 -1.96
N LEU A 26 -23.96 -0.74 -1.26
CA LEU A 26 -23.36 -2.08 -1.13
C LEU A 26 -23.55 -2.99 -2.37
N ASP A 27 -24.34 -2.55 -3.34
CA ASP A 27 -24.52 -3.19 -4.64
C ASP A 27 -24.84 -2.09 -5.67
N SER A 28 -24.72 -2.41 -6.96
CA SER A 28 -24.94 -1.44 -8.04
C SER A 28 -25.58 -2.06 -9.28
N ALA A 29 -26.48 -1.33 -9.93
CA ALA A 29 -27.03 -1.73 -11.23
C ALA A 29 -25.98 -1.66 -12.37
N VAL A 30 -24.90 -0.87 -12.20
CA VAL A 30 -23.80 -0.77 -13.18
C VAL A 30 -23.05 -2.10 -13.26
N THR A 31 -22.67 -2.62 -12.09
CA THR A 31 -22.07 -3.95 -11.94
C THR A 31 -22.65 -4.61 -10.70
N PRO A 32 -23.71 -5.42 -10.84
CA PRO A 32 -24.27 -6.14 -9.70
C PRO A 32 -23.22 -7.09 -9.10
N ASN A 33 -23.27 -7.29 -7.78
CA ASN A 33 -22.29 -8.11 -7.06
C ASN A 33 -22.14 -9.52 -7.66
N ALA A 34 -23.24 -10.17 -8.06
CA ALA A 34 -23.19 -11.46 -8.74
C ALA A 34 -22.43 -11.40 -10.08
N VAL A 35 -22.68 -10.36 -10.88
CA VAL A 35 -22.00 -10.14 -12.17
C VAL A 35 -20.52 -9.88 -11.96
N PHE A 36 -20.17 -9.11 -10.92
CA PHE A 36 -18.77 -8.90 -10.54
C PHE A 36 -18.07 -10.22 -10.20
N ARG A 37 -18.70 -11.09 -9.40
CA ARG A 37 -18.12 -12.40 -9.03
C ARG A 37 -17.82 -13.25 -10.25
N ASP A 38 -18.81 -13.39 -11.14
CA ASP A 38 -18.67 -14.17 -12.37
C ASP A 38 -17.55 -13.61 -13.26
N TRP A 39 -17.49 -12.29 -13.40
CA TRP A 39 -16.45 -11.60 -14.16
C TRP A 39 -15.07 -11.80 -13.53
N PHE A 40 -14.91 -11.61 -12.22
CA PHE A 40 -13.62 -11.70 -11.55
C PHE A 40 -13.08 -13.14 -11.53
N ASP A 41 -13.96 -14.12 -11.36
CA ASP A 41 -13.60 -15.54 -11.47
C ASP A 41 -13.19 -15.89 -12.92
N ALA A 42 -13.87 -15.33 -13.93
CA ALA A 42 -13.47 -15.49 -15.32
C ALA A 42 -12.10 -14.83 -15.61
N GLN A 43 -11.83 -13.66 -15.02
CA GLN A 43 -10.53 -13.00 -15.10
C GLN A 43 -9.41 -13.87 -14.49
N ARG A 44 -9.63 -14.44 -13.30
CA ARG A 44 -8.68 -15.35 -12.64
C ARG A 44 -8.42 -16.63 -13.45
N ARG A 45 -9.43 -17.17 -14.13
CA ARG A 45 -9.27 -18.34 -15.01
C ARG A 45 -8.52 -18.02 -16.30
N THR A 46 -8.86 -16.89 -16.93
CA THR A 46 -8.38 -16.53 -18.28
C THR A 46 -6.98 -15.93 -18.25
N ASN A 47 -6.69 -15.11 -17.23
CA ASN A 47 -5.41 -14.41 -17.07
C ASN A 47 -4.50 -15.16 -16.09
N ARG A 48 -4.53 -16.50 -16.11
CA ARG A 48 -3.60 -17.32 -15.34
C ARG A 48 -2.23 -17.32 -16.01
N TYR A 49 -1.22 -16.97 -15.22
CA TYR A 49 0.18 -17.06 -15.61
C TYR A 49 0.85 -18.17 -14.83
N ASP A 50 1.78 -18.85 -15.48
CA ASP A 50 2.66 -19.81 -14.82
C ASP A 50 3.89 -19.04 -14.34
N VAL A 51 4.06 -18.99 -13.02
CA VAL A 51 5.18 -18.33 -12.36
C VAL A 51 6.02 -19.40 -11.68
N ARG A 52 7.26 -19.58 -12.15
CA ARG A 52 8.18 -20.59 -11.63
C ARG A 52 9.45 -19.92 -11.14
N ARG A 53 9.94 -20.36 -9.98
CA ARG A 53 11.29 -19.99 -9.54
C ARG A 53 12.31 -20.64 -10.46
N ILE A 54 13.33 -19.89 -10.82
CA ILE A 54 14.43 -20.32 -11.70
C ILE A 54 15.76 -19.96 -11.05
N PRO A 55 16.88 -20.61 -11.42
CA PRO A 55 18.20 -20.11 -11.04
C PRO A 55 18.46 -18.73 -11.66
N PHE A 56 19.31 -17.93 -11.02
CA PHE A 56 19.67 -16.60 -11.55
C PHE A 56 20.33 -16.67 -12.93
N SER A 57 21.01 -17.78 -13.26
CA SER A 57 21.63 -18.01 -14.57
C SER A 57 20.63 -18.12 -15.72
N GLU A 58 19.34 -18.33 -15.42
CA GLU A 58 18.25 -18.39 -16.40
C GLU A 58 17.52 -17.04 -16.57
N LEU A 59 17.90 -16.01 -15.82
CA LEU A 59 17.36 -14.67 -16.05
C LEU A 59 17.77 -14.16 -17.43
N VAL A 60 16.79 -13.75 -18.23
CA VAL A 60 16.97 -13.10 -19.52
C VAL A 60 16.85 -11.59 -19.34
N GLY A 61 17.86 -10.86 -19.81
CA GLY A 61 17.90 -9.40 -19.71
C GLY A 61 18.38 -8.88 -18.35
N TRP A 62 18.70 -9.75 -17.40
CA TRP A 62 19.25 -9.38 -16.09
C TRP A 62 20.59 -10.06 -15.85
N HIS A 63 21.49 -9.38 -15.18
CA HIS A 63 22.79 -9.92 -14.80
C HIS A 63 23.28 -9.31 -13.49
N PHE A 64 24.26 -9.97 -12.88
CA PHE A 64 25.03 -9.39 -11.78
C PHE A 64 26.23 -8.63 -12.35
N GLU A 65 26.38 -7.35 -12.03
CA GLU A 65 27.55 -6.57 -12.44
C GLU A 65 28.82 -7.11 -11.78
N ASP A 66 29.92 -7.26 -12.54
CA ASP A 66 31.18 -7.84 -12.03
C ASP A 66 31.78 -7.04 -10.86
N ALA A 67 31.76 -5.71 -10.96
CA ALA A 67 32.41 -4.84 -9.99
C ALA A 67 31.62 -4.73 -8.67
N THR A 68 30.30 -4.65 -8.75
CA THR A 68 29.42 -4.32 -7.61
C THR A 68 28.65 -5.53 -7.10
N GLY A 69 28.48 -6.56 -7.94
CA GLY A 69 27.56 -7.65 -7.70
C GLY A 69 26.09 -7.23 -7.68
N ASN A 70 25.73 -6.00 -8.07
CA ASN A 70 24.35 -5.55 -8.13
C ASN A 70 23.59 -6.34 -9.21
N LEU A 71 22.34 -6.71 -8.93
CA LEU A 71 21.47 -7.35 -9.91
C LEU A 71 20.73 -6.28 -10.69
N VAL A 72 21.02 -6.15 -11.98
CA VAL A 72 20.52 -5.06 -12.83
C VAL A 72 19.95 -5.63 -14.13
N HIS A 73 19.10 -4.84 -14.79
CA HIS A 73 18.61 -5.17 -16.13
C HIS A 73 19.50 -4.53 -17.21
N ASP A 74 19.73 -5.21 -18.32
CA ASP A 74 20.63 -4.81 -19.42
C ASP A 74 20.27 -3.44 -20.03
N SER A 75 18.98 -3.06 -19.96
CA SER A 75 18.50 -1.77 -20.46
C SER A 75 18.72 -0.60 -19.50
N GLY A 76 19.15 -0.85 -18.26
CA GLY A 76 19.18 0.15 -17.19
C GLY A 76 17.80 0.64 -16.73
N GLN A 77 16.70 0.00 -17.19
CA GLN A 77 15.32 0.31 -16.77
C GLN A 77 14.87 -0.64 -15.64
N PHE A 78 13.58 -0.55 -15.27
CA PHE A 78 12.96 -1.32 -14.18
C PHE A 78 13.49 -0.93 -12.80
N PHE A 79 14.26 -1.80 -12.17
CA PHE A 79 14.83 -1.64 -10.83
C PHE A 79 16.16 -2.39 -10.77
N SER A 80 16.95 -2.12 -9.73
CA SER A 80 18.14 -2.89 -9.37
C SER A 80 17.96 -3.48 -7.96
N VAL A 81 18.67 -4.57 -7.69
CA VAL A 81 18.93 -5.01 -6.31
C VAL A 81 20.36 -4.62 -5.97
N GLU A 82 20.50 -3.77 -4.96
CA GLU A 82 21.75 -3.19 -4.51
C GLU A 82 21.99 -3.52 -3.03
N GLY A 83 23.16 -3.19 -2.50
CA GLY A 83 23.40 -3.22 -1.07
C GLY A 83 23.07 -1.89 -0.40
N LEU A 84 22.53 -1.94 0.81
CA LEU A 84 22.34 -0.78 1.68
C LEU A 84 23.06 -1.02 3.00
N SER A 85 23.99 -0.14 3.35
CA SER A 85 24.56 -0.05 4.69
C SER A 85 23.81 1.00 5.48
N LEU A 86 23.46 0.64 6.71
CA LEU A 86 22.72 1.49 7.62
C LEU A 86 23.47 1.66 8.93
N HIS A 87 23.43 2.88 9.43
CA HIS A 87 23.78 3.21 10.79
C HIS A 87 22.70 4.14 11.33
N THR A 88 22.17 3.81 12.50
CA THR A 88 21.14 4.60 13.17
C THR A 88 21.38 4.61 14.66
N GLU A 89 21.06 5.75 15.27
CA GLU A 89 21.05 5.91 16.73
C GLU A 89 19.59 6.05 17.17
N TRP A 90 19.13 5.08 17.95
CA TRP A 90 17.78 5.05 18.51
C TRP A 90 17.86 4.86 20.02
N ASN A 91 17.20 5.73 20.79
CA ASN A 91 17.17 5.70 22.27
C ASN A 91 18.57 5.57 22.92
N GLY A 92 19.60 6.19 22.32
CA GLY A 92 20.97 6.14 22.82
C GLY A 92 21.71 4.83 22.52
N HIS A 93 21.14 3.95 21.69
CA HIS A 93 21.79 2.74 21.20
C HIS A 93 22.15 2.86 19.72
N GLU A 94 23.40 2.57 19.41
CA GLU A 94 23.88 2.48 18.05
C GLU A 94 23.47 1.13 17.44
N HIS A 95 22.83 1.19 16.28
CA HIS A 95 22.49 0.03 15.48
C HIS A 95 23.08 0.18 14.09
N SER A 96 23.78 -0.84 13.62
CA SER A 96 24.28 -0.90 12.25
C SER A 96 24.04 -2.27 11.65
N TRP A 97 23.64 -2.28 10.38
CA TRP A 97 23.53 -3.50 9.58
C TRP A 97 23.66 -3.17 8.10
N SER A 98 23.70 -4.22 7.28
CA SER A 98 23.53 -4.08 5.84
C SER A 98 22.54 -5.12 5.33
N GLN A 99 21.87 -4.80 4.23
CA GLN A 99 20.91 -5.69 3.58
C GLN A 99 20.85 -5.42 2.08
N PRO A 100 20.38 -6.37 1.27
CA PRO A 100 19.91 -6.07 -0.07
C PRO A 100 18.75 -5.06 0.00
N ILE A 101 18.63 -4.22 -1.03
CA ILE A 101 17.55 -3.25 -1.16
C ILE A 101 17.16 -3.13 -2.63
N ILE A 102 15.86 -2.97 -2.89
CA ILE A 102 15.37 -2.66 -4.24
C ILE A 102 15.54 -1.16 -4.46
N ASN A 103 16.27 -0.78 -5.51
CA ASN A 103 16.42 0.61 -5.93
C ASN A 103 15.67 0.83 -7.25
N GLN A 104 14.62 1.65 -7.20
CA GLN A 104 13.89 2.11 -8.36
C GLN A 104 13.59 3.60 -8.20
N PRO A 105 14.49 4.49 -8.66
CA PRO A 105 14.36 5.93 -8.43
C PRO A 105 13.23 6.58 -9.26
N GLU A 106 12.55 5.81 -10.11
CA GLU A 106 11.40 6.27 -10.87
C GLU A 106 10.13 6.42 -10.01
N VAL A 107 9.39 7.49 -10.26
CA VAL A 107 8.03 7.67 -9.72
C VAL A 107 7.02 7.15 -10.74
N GLY A 108 6.35 6.05 -10.38
CA GLY A 108 5.21 5.52 -11.13
C GLY A 108 3.91 6.27 -10.81
N ILE A 109 2.87 5.98 -11.58
CA ILE A 109 1.51 6.47 -11.35
C ILE A 109 0.66 5.29 -10.85
N LEU A 110 0.01 5.52 -9.71
CA LEU A 110 -1.03 4.67 -9.15
C LEU A 110 -2.31 5.50 -9.14
N GLY A 111 -3.23 5.21 -10.06
CA GLY A 111 -4.34 6.09 -10.39
C GLY A 111 -5.67 5.37 -10.39
N ILE A 112 -6.65 5.86 -9.63
CA ILE A 112 -8.05 5.43 -9.72
C ILE A 112 -8.87 6.53 -10.41
N VAL A 113 -9.59 6.17 -11.46
CA VAL A 113 -10.63 7.00 -12.08
C VAL A 113 -11.95 6.75 -11.36
N VAL A 114 -12.67 7.82 -11.03
CA VAL A 114 -14.04 7.77 -10.52
C VAL A 114 -15.02 8.43 -11.48
N LYS A 115 -16.26 7.95 -11.52
CA LYS A 115 -17.34 8.53 -12.31
C LYS A 115 -18.68 8.27 -11.61
N GLU A 116 -19.58 9.24 -11.68
CA GLU A 116 -20.95 9.06 -11.19
C GLU A 116 -21.80 8.29 -12.20
N PHE A 117 -22.56 7.32 -11.70
CA PHE A 117 -23.64 6.63 -12.39
C PHE A 117 -24.86 6.73 -11.50
N ASP A 118 -25.96 7.27 -12.01
CA ASP A 118 -27.20 7.49 -11.27
C ASP A 118 -27.00 8.19 -9.91
N GLY A 119 -26.08 9.17 -9.88
CA GLY A 119 -25.75 9.97 -8.68
C GLY A 119 -24.81 9.29 -7.68
N VAL A 120 -24.31 8.09 -7.97
CA VAL A 120 -23.38 7.34 -7.11
C VAL A 120 -22.00 7.23 -7.76
N LEU A 121 -20.95 7.65 -7.04
CA LEU A 121 -19.57 7.47 -7.50
C LEU A 121 -19.21 5.99 -7.59
N HIS A 122 -18.57 5.61 -8.69
CA HIS A 122 -17.93 4.32 -8.88
C HIS A 122 -16.44 4.53 -9.15
N CYS A 123 -15.61 3.58 -8.72
CA CYS A 123 -14.19 3.48 -9.02
C CYS A 123 -13.99 2.48 -10.17
N LEU A 124 -13.20 2.85 -11.18
CA LEU A 124 -12.83 1.96 -12.27
C LEU A 124 -11.64 1.10 -11.83
N MET A 125 -11.90 -0.13 -11.41
CA MET A 125 -10.89 -1.07 -10.95
C MET A 125 -10.41 -1.94 -12.10
N GLN A 126 -9.16 -2.39 -12.08
CA GLN A 126 -8.60 -3.27 -13.09
C GLN A 126 -8.34 -4.65 -12.49
N ALA A 127 -8.79 -5.72 -13.15
CA ALA A 127 -8.27 -7.05 -12.88
C ALA A 127 -6.85 -7.15 -13.46
N LYS A 128 -5.85 -7.15 -12.58
CA LYS A 128 -4.44 -7.11 -12.97
C LYS A 128 -3.72 -8.34 -12.48
N MET A 129 -3.04 -8.99 -13.40
CA MET A 129 -2.09 -10.05 -13.08
C MET A 129 -0.73 -9.43 -12.72
N GLU A 130 -0.14 -9.90 -11.63
CA GLU A 130 1.25 -9.64 -11.29
C GLU A 130 1.92 -10.94 -10.82
N PRO A 131 3.19 -11.18 -11.17
CA PRO A 131 3.81 -12.50 -10.98
C PRO A 131 4.00 -12.90 -9.51
N GLY A 132 4.05 -11.93 -8.62
CA GLY A 132 4.19 -12.14 -7.18
C GLY A 132 2.86 -12.18 -6.41
N ASN A 133 1.71 -11.98 -7.08
CA ASN A 133 0.40 -12.08 -6.43
C ASN A 133 0.12 -13.52 -5.99
N VAL A 134 -0.39 -13.71 -4.78
CA VAL A 134 -0.76 -15.04 -4.23
C VAL A 134 -1.80 -15.74 -5.11
N ASP A 135 -2.81 -15.00 -5.56
CA ASP A 135 -3.89 -15.51 -6.43
C ASP A 135 -3.68 -15.16 -7.91
N THR A 136 -2.47 -14.75 -8.32
CA THR A 136 -2.11 -14.19 -9.65
C THR A 136 -2.84 -12.90 -10.03
N VAL A 137 -4.17 -12.86 -9.98
CA VAL A 137 -5.02 -11.71 -10.37
C VAL A 137 -5.69 -11.09 -9.15
N GLN A 138 -5.49 -9.78 -9.00
CA GLN A 138 -6.11 -8.92 -7.98
C GLN A 138 -6.72 -7.68 -8.64
N LEU A 139 -7.55 -6.94 -7.90
CA LEU A 139 -8.04 -5.63 -8.33
C LEU A 139 -7.00 -4.55 -8.04
N SER A 140 -6.46 -3.95 -9.09
CA SER A 140 -5.55 -2.83 -9.02
C SER A 140 -6.24 -1.49 -9.28
N PRO A 141 -5.55 -0.35 -9.10
CA PRO A 141 -6.00 0.93 -9.63
C PRO A 141 -6.27 0.86 -11.14
N THR A 142 -7.02 1.83 -11.67
CA THR A 142 -7.23 2.01 -13.11
C THR A 142 -5.91 2.08 -13.88
N VAL A 143 -4.90 2.75 -13.31
CA VAL A 143 -3.56 2.83 -13.86
C VAL A 143 -2.56 2.45 -12.79
N GLN A 144 -1.75 1.45 -13.07
CA GLN A 144 -0.57 1.07 -12.29
C GLN A 144 0.59 0.94 -13.27
N ALA A 145 1.39 2.00 -13.39
CA ALA A 145 2.45 2.09 -14.39
C ALA A 145 3.69 2.83 -13.90
N THR A 146 4.87 2.25 -14.15
CA THR A 146 6.17 2.93 -13.97
C THR A 146 6.37 4.01 -15.04
N ARG A 147 7.25 4.97 -14.77
CA ARG A 147 7.58 6.04 -15.71
C ARG A 147 8.08 5.51 -17.04
N SER A 148 9.07 4.62 -16.98
CA SER A 148 9.62 3.87 -18.12
C SER A 148 8.54 3.22 -19.00
N ASN A 149 7.48 2.66 -18.40
CA ASN A 149 6.41 2.00 -19.13
C ASN A 149 5.48 2.99 -19.85
N TYR A 150 5.05 4.07 -19.19
CA TYR A 150 4.07 4.97 -19.81
C TYR A 150 4.67 6.04 -20.72
N THR A 151 5.98 6.31 -20.66
CA THR A 151 6.65 7.19 -21.64
C THR A 151 6.98 6.49 -22.96
N GLY A 152 6.63 5.20 -23.11
CA GLY A 152 6.80 4.47 -24.37
C GLY A 152 8.24 4.13 -24.73
N VAL A 153 9.16 4.16 -23.75
CA VAL A 153 10.56 3.73 -23.94
C VAL A 153 10.62 2.25 -24.30
N HIS A 154 9.66 1.47 -23.79
CA HIS A 154 9.43 0.10 -24.21
C HIS A 154 8.45 0.08 -25.38
N LYS A 155 8.74 -0.70 -26.44
CA LYS A 155 7.85 -0.95 -27.60
C LYS A 155 6.59 -1.76 -27.24
N GLY A 156 6.14 -1.69 -25.98
CA GLY A 156 4.95 -2.36 -25.47
C GLY A 156 3.67 -1.61 -25.83
N ALA A 157 2.53 -2.23 -25.53
CA ALA A 157 1.23 -1.59 -25.69
C ALA A 157 1.11 -0.35 -24.80
N ALA A 158 0.43 0.68 -25.31
CA ALA A 158 0.16 1.88 -24.53
C ALA A 158 -0.59 1.55 -23.23
N VAL A 159 -0.22 2.22 -22.13
CA VAL A 159 -0.89 2.09 -20.84
C VAL A 159 -2.31 2.64 -20.98
N ARG A 160 -3.31 1.77 -20.85
CA ARG A 160 -4.72 2.15 -21.00
C ARG A 160 -5.14 3.14 -19.92
N TYR A 161 -5.92 4.15 -20.30
CA TYR A 161 -6.42 5.22 -19.43
C TYR A 161 -5.34 6.14 -18.82
N ILE A 162 -4.09 6.08 -19.28
CA ILE A 162 -3.03 6.96 -18.79
C ILE A 162 -3.34 8.44 -18.99
N GLU A 163 -4.11 8.78 -20.03
CA GLU A 163 -4.49 10.14 -20.38
C GLU A 163 -5.34 10.85 -19.30
N TYR A 164 -5.90 10.11 -18.35
CA TYR A 164 -6.61 10.67 -17.20
C TYR A 164 -5.64 11.19 -16.12
N PHE A 165 -4.37 10.80 -16.16
CA PHE A 165 -3.37 11.08 -15.11
C PHE A 165 -2.19 11.93 -15.61
N THR A 166 -1.92 11.93 -16.92
CA THR A 166 -0.83 12.69 -17.56
C THR A 166 -1.31 14.00 -18.21
N PRO A 167 -0.49 15.07 -18.22
CA PRO A 167 -0.80 16.28 -18.98
C PRO A 167 -0.93 16.02 -20.51
N PRO A 168 -1.77 16.77 -21.24
CA PRO A 168 -2.77 17.72 -20.76
C PRO A 168 -4.03 16.98 -20.28
N ARG A 169 -4.34 17.05 -18.97
CA ARG A 169 -5.43 16.31 -18.30
C ARG A 169 -6.82 16.85 -18.68
N ALA A 170 -7.20 16.78 -19.95
CA ALA A 170 -8.47 17.32 -20.45
C ALA A 170 -9.67 16.41 -20.12
N ARG A 171 -9.43 15.13 -19.81
CA ARG A 171 -10.47 14.12 -19.56
C ARG A 171 -10.75 13.87 -18.08
N SER A 172 -10.16 14.64 -17.17
CA SER A 172 -10.30 14.39 -15.74
C SER A 172 -10.16 15.64 -14.86
N ARG A 173 -10.79 15.59 -13.69
CA ARG A 173 -10.60 16.53 -12.59
C ARG A 173 -9.87 15.81 -11.44
N VAL A 174 -8.80 16.41 -10.94
CA VAL A 174 -8.05 15.84 -9.80
C VAL A 174 -8.87 16.01 -8.52
N LEU A 175 -9.08 14.91 -7.79
CA LEU A 175 -9.62 14.91 -6.44
C LEU A 175 -8.49 14.80 -5.40
N TYR A 176 -7.53 13.91 -5.65
CA TYR A 176 -6.34 13.70 -4.84
C TYR A 176 -5.12 13.41 -5.73
N ASP A 177 -3.96 13.95 -5.35
CA ASP A 177 -2.69 13.81 -6.09
C ASP A 177 -1.54 14.06 -5.11
N SER A 178 -0.85 12.98 -4.72
CA SER A 178 0.24 13.05 -3.75
C SER A 178 1.31 11.99 -4.02
N LEU A 179 2.56 12.29 -3.66
CA LEU A 179 3.61 11.28 -3.63
C LEU A 179 3.50 10.50 -2.32
N GLN A 180 3.52 9.17 -2.39
CA GLN A 180 3.50 8.31 -1.22
C GLN A 180 4.68 7.34 -1.25
N SER A 181 5.26 7.05 -0.08
CA SER A 181 6.33 6.08 0.14
C SER A 181 5.83 4.65 -0.06
N GLU A 182 6.69 3.76 -0.55
CA GLU A 182 6.46 2.30 -0.49
C GLU A 182 7.19 1.68 0.72
N GLN A 183 7.25 0.35 0.83
CA GLN A 183 7.86 -0.36 1.97
C GLN A 183 9.31 0.06 2.17
N GLY A 184 9.60 0.81 3.23
CA GLY A 184 10.95 1.25 3.55
C GLY A 184 11.86 0.09 3.96
N SER A 185 11.31 -1.04 4.40
CA SER A 185 12.11 -2.23 4.70
C SER A 185 12.75 -2.89 3.46
N TRP A 186 12.19 -2.69 2.27
CA TRP A 186 12.59 -3.39 1.04
C TRP A 186 12.95 -2.48 -0.13
N PHE A 187 12.44 -1.25 -0.17
CA PHE A 187 12.77 -0.26 -1.17
C PHE A 187 13.63 0.87 -0.65
N LEU A 188 14.61 1.30 -1.44
CA LEU A 188 15.36 2.53 -1.18
C LEU A 188 14.58 3.74 -1.68
N ARG A 189 13.98 4.49 -0.74
CA ARG A 189 13.39 5.82 -0.96
C ARG A 189 12.35 5.86 -2.07
N LYS A 190 11.72 4.71 -2.35
CA LYS A 190 10.73 4.56 -3.41
C LYS A 190 9.48 5.33 -3.05
N ARG A 191 8.97 6.05 -4.04
CA ARG A 191 7.66 6.69 -3.99
C ARG A 191 6.89 6.46 -5.28
N ASN A 192 5.58 6.47 -5.19
CA ASN A 192 4.69 6.52 -6.35
C ASN A 192 3.72 7.69 -6.22
N ARG A 193 3.31 8.22 -7.37
CA ARG A 193 2.30 9.28 -7.45
C ARG A 193 0.92 8.62 -7.36
N ASN A 194 0.30 8.77 -6.20
CA ASN A 194 -1.04 8.27 -5.91
C ASN A 194 -2.05 9.33 -6.36
N MET A 195 -3.01 8.94 -7.21
CA MET A 195 -3.98 9.84 -7.80
C MET A 195 -5.39 9.27 -7.75
N LEU A 196 -6.34 10.12 -7.38
CA LEU A 196 -7.77 9.87 -7.55
C LEU A 196 -8.33 10.99 -8.42
N VAL A 197 -8.89 10.64 -9.56
CA VAL A 197 -9.37 11.61 -10.55
C VAL A 197 -10.79 11.29 -10.95
N GLU A 198 -11.61 12.32 -11.14
CA GLU A 198 -12.97 12.19 -11.63
C GLU A 198 -12.99 12.36 -13.14
N ALA A 199 -13.57 11.40 -13.86
CA ALA A 199 -13.65 11.45 -15.32
C ALA A 199 -14.56 12.58 -15.80
N VAL A 200 -14.13 13.28 -16.85
CA VAL A 200 -14.94 14.24 -17.60
C VAL A 200 -15.41 13.57 -18.89
N GLY A 201 -16.72 13.50 -19.09
CA GLY A 201 -17.33 12.80 -20.23
C GLY A 201 -17.30 11.29 -20.09
N ASP A 202 -17.33 10.58 -21.22
CA ASP A 202 -17.38 9.13 -21.26
C ASP A 202 -15.99 8.51 -21.14
N VAL A 203 -15.95 7.35 -20.47
CA VAL A 203 -14.77 6.52 -20.31
C VAL A 203 -14.98 5.27 -21.16
N PRO A 204 -14.15 5.01 -22.19
CA PRO A 204 -14.29 3.83 -23.04
C PRO A 204 -14.22 2.55 -22.19
N PRO A 205 -15.14 1.58 -22.36
CA PRO A 205 -15.09 0.32 -21.60
C PRO A 205 -13.93 -0.57 -22.06
N HIS A 206 -13.50 -1.48 -21.19
CA HIS A 206 -12.51 -2.51 -21.50
C HIS A 206 -12.74 -3.76 -20.65
N GLU A 207 -12.48 -4.94 -21.21
CA GLU A 207 -12.79 -6.24 -20.58
C GLU A 207 -12.07 -6.49 -19.25
N ASP A 208 -10.83 -6.00 -19.11
CA ASP A 208 -10.02 -6.11 -17.89
C ASP A 208 -10.41 -5.10 -16.79
N PHE A 209 -11.46 -4.29 -16.99
CA PHE A 209 -11.86 -3.22 -16.07
C PHE A 209 -13.33 -3.32 -15.66
N VAL A 210 -13.61 -2.91 -14.42
CA VAL A 210 -14.95 -2.97 -13.83
C VAL A 210 -15.23 -1.73 -12.97
N TRP A 211 -16.45 -1.21 -13.05
CA TRP A 211 -16.92 -0.12 -12.19
C TRP A 211 -17.51 -0.70 -10.92
N LEU A 212 -17.02 -0.27 -9.76
CA LEU A 212 -17.51 -0.68 -8.45
C LEU A 212 -17.78 0.54 -7.56
N THR A 213 -18.82 0.51 -6.75
CA THR A 213 -19.00 1.52 -5.70
C THR A 213 -17.95 1.34 -4.61
N LEU A 214 -17.76 2.36 -3.77
CA LEU A 214 -16.91 2.25 -2.60
C LEU A 214 -17.46 1.24 -1.58
N GLY A 215 -18.79 1.07 -1.51
CA GLY A 215 -19.44 0.06 -0.67
C GLY A 215 -19.10 -1.37 -1.10
N GLN A 216 -19.14 -1.66 -2.40
CA GLN A 216 -18.68 -2.94 -2.95
C GLN A 216 -17.19 -3.17 -2.65
N ILE A 217 -16.34 -2.16 -2.87
CA ILE A 217 -14.90 -2.24 -2.55
C ILE A 217 -14.66 -2.50 -1.05
N ASN A 218 -15.43 -1.84 -0.18
CA ASN A 218 -15.34 -2.04 1.27
C ASN A 218 -15.69 -3.48 1.68
N GLN A 219 -16.66 -4.12 1.02
CA GLN A 219 -16.95 -5.55 1.22
C GLN A 219 -15.77 -6.43 0.77
N LEU A 220 -15.19 -6.14 -0.39
CA LEU A 220 -14.06 -6.91 -0.93
C LEU A 220 -12.78 -6.75 -0.10
N LEU A 221 -12.63 -5.71 0.71
CA LEU A 221 -11.49 -5.55 1.62
C LEU A 221 -11.46 -6.60 2.75
N TYR A 222 -12.59 -7.22 3.08
CA TYR A 222 -12.68 -8.34 4.03
C TYR A 222 -12.26 -9.68 3.41
N GLU A 223 -12.06 -9.72 2.10
CA GLU A 223 -11.59 -10.90 1.40
C GLU A 223 -10.08 -10.81 1.19
N SER A 224 -9.41 -11.93 1.47
CA SER A 224 -7.96 -11.97 1.35
C SER A 224 -7.53 -11.84 -0.10
N ASN A 225 -6.53 -10.99 -0.34
CA ASN A 225 -5.84 -10.89 -1.63
C ASN A 225 -6.76 -10.54 -2.82
N VAL A 226 -7.82 -9.75 -2.59
CA VAL A 226 -8.71 -9.26 -3.66
C VAL A 226 -8.37 -7.85 -4.11
N ILE A 227 -8.27 -6.88 -3.18
CA ILE A 227 -7.86 -5.50 -3.49
C ILE A 227 -6.34 -5.39 -3.31
N ASN A 228 -5.60 -5.13 -4.37
CA ASN A 228 -4.13 -5.09 -4.32
C ASN A 228 -3.59 -3.90 -3.51
N MET A 229 -2.31 -3.95 -3.16
CA MET A 229 -1.65 -2.93 -2.33
C MET A 229 -1.77 -1.53 -2.93
N ASP A 230 -1.53 -1.40 -4.24
CA ASP A 230 -1.59 -0.13 -4.97
C ASP A 230 -2.99 0.51 -4.92
N ALA A 231 -4.05 -0.31 -4.99
CA ALA A 231 -5.42 0.15 -4.82
C ALA A 231 -5.65 0.61 -3.38
N ARG A 232 -5.20 -0.16 -2.38
CA ARG A 232 -5.38 0.20 -0.96
C ARG A 232 -4.71 1.52 -0.59
N THR A 233 -3.54 1.82 -1.15
CA THR A 233 -2.86 3.11 -0.95
C THR A 233 -3.58 4.28 -1.64
N VAL A 234 -4.08 4.12 -2.87
CA VAL A 234 -4.85 5.20 -3.52
C VAL A 234 -6.17 5.44 -2.80
N LEU A 235 -6.86 4.37 -2.40
CA LEU A 235 -8.11 4.43 -1.64
C LEU A 235 -7.94 5.05 -0.25
N SER A 236 -6.74 5.02 0.35
CA SER A 236 -6.51 5.63 1.67
C SER A 236 -6.58 7.16 1.62
N MET A 237 -6.51 7.76 0.43
CA MET A 237 -6.68 9.20 0.24
C MET A 237 -8.15 9.65 0.32
N ILE A 238 -9.10 8.72 0.21
CA ILE A 238 -10.52 9.01 0.45
C ILE A 238 -10.71 9.20 1.95
N PRO A 239 -11.18 10.38 2.41
CA PRO A 239 -11.27 10.69 3.83
C PRO A 239 -12.10 9.66 4.59
N ALA A 240 -11.65 9.27 5.78
CA ALA A 240 -12.51 8.57 6.72
C ALA A 240 -13.65 9.51 7.13
N LEU A 241 -14.90 9.09 6.92
CA LEU A 241 -16.08 9.93 7.13
C LEU A 241 -16.61 9.88 8.57
N THR A 242 -15.99 9.07 9.43
CA THR A 242 -16.39 8.81 10.82
C THR A 242 -15.27 9.19 11.79
N GLY A 243 -15.65 9.46 13.04
CA GLY A 243 -14.71 9.89 14.09
C GLY A 243 -14.49 11.40 14.18
N SER A 244 -15.45 12.22 13.72
CA SER A 244 -15.44 13.66 13.96
C SER A 244 -15.66 13.96 15.45
N GLY A 245 -14.68 14.57 16.08
CA GLY A 245 -14.73 14.99 17.47
C GLY A 245 -13.39 15.55 17.92
N PRO A 246 -13.28 16.06 19.16
CA PRO A 246 -12.03 16.59 19.66
C PRO A 246 -10.98 15.48 19.72
N SER A 247 -9.81 15.72 19.12
CA SER A 247 -8.66 14.83 19.24
C SER A 247 -7.95 15.06 20.57
N LEU A 248 -7.36 14.01 21.16
CA LEU A 248 -6.54 14.11 22.37
C LEU A 248 -5.40 15.10 22.21
N HIS A 249 -4.77 15.08 21.02
CA HIS A 249 -3.72 15.98 20.61
C HIS A 249 -4.13 16.76 19.38
N SER A 250 -3.75 18.04 19.30
CA SER A 250 -3.93 18.81 18.07
C SER A 250 -3.05 18.25 16.94
N THR A 251 -3.38 18.55 15.68
CA THR A 251 -2.53 18.14 14.54
C THR A 251 -1.13 18.74 14.65
N GLU A 252 -0.99 19.97 15.14
CA GLU A 252 0.29 20.63 15.38
C GLU A 252 1.12 19.87 16.41
N HIS A 253 0.50 19.34 17.46
CA HIS A 253 1.20 18.49 18.43
C HIS A 253 1.72 17.22 17.78
N VAL A 254 0.89 16.50 17.00
CA VAL A 254 1.29 15.28 16.28
C VAL A 254 2.46 15.56 15.33
N LEU A 255 2.38 16.66 14.57
CA LEU A 255 3.44 17.11 13.66
C LEU A 255 4.73 17.47 14.42
N SER A 256 4.61 18.16 15.55
CA SER A 256 5.73 18.54 16.40
C SER A 256 6.44 17.30 16.95
N ARG A 257 5.69 16.29 17.42
CA ARG A 257 6.24 15.01 17.88
C ARG A 257 6.99 14.26 16.79
N LEU A 258 6.40 14.13 15.60
CA LEU A 258 7.10 13.50 14.47
C LEU A 258 8.36 14.29 14.07
N THR A 259 8.29 15.63 14.08
CA THR A 259 9.44 16.50 13.78
C THR A 259 10.56 16.32 14.80
N GLU A 260 10.23 16.27 16.10
CA GLU A 260 11.17 16.01 17.18
C GLU A 260 11.89 14.67 16.99
N ILE A 261 11.15 13.62 16.62
CA ILE A 261 11.71 12.30 16.33
C ILE A 261 12.66 12.36 15.12
N LYS A 262 12.24 12.99 14.02
CA LYS A 262 13.06 13.16 12.81
C LYS A 262 14.34 13.97 13.08
N ALA A 263 14.28 14.93 14.01
CA ALA A 263 15.42 15.76 14.38
C ALA A 263 16.41 15.04 15.32
N ARG A 264 15.91 14.19 16.21
CA ARG A 264 16.74 13.47 17.20
C ARG A 264 17.38 12.21 16.64
N ARG A 265 16.67 11.48 15.77
CA ARG A 265 17.18 10.21 15.21
C ARG A 265 18.17 10.47 14.11
N GLN A 266 19.33 9.85 14.21
CA GLN A 266 20.25 9.77 13.08
C GLN A 266 19.90 8.55 12.23
N LEU A 267 19.75 8.74 10.92
CA LEU A 267 19.61 7.66 9.95
C LEU A 267 20.60 7.89 8.81
N VAL A 268 21.74 7.19 8.88
CA VAL A 268 22.78 7.24 7.85
C VAL A 268 22.60 6.04 6.92
N GLN A 269 22.18 6.33 5.70
CA GLN A 269 22.04 5.34 4.62
C GLN A 269 23.16 5.52 3.61
N ARG A 270 23.88 4.44 3.30
CA ARG A 270 24.88 4.43 2.23
C ARG A 270 24.61 3.24 1.31
N THR A 271 24.33 3.51 0.05
CA THR A 271 24.34 2.47 -0.98
C THR A 271 25.76 1.90 -1.05
N ILE A 272 25.85 0.58 -1.03
CA ILE A 272 27.09 -0.18 -1.18
C ILE A 272 26.89 -1.22 -2.29
N PRO A 273 27.99 -1.70 -2.92
CA PRO A 273 27.94 -2.90 -3.75
C PRO A 273 27.19 -4.06 -3.06
N LEU A 274 26.28 -4.73 -3.78
CA LEU A 274 25.54 -5.88 -3.25
C LEU A 274 26.49 -7.00 -2.78
N ASN A 275 27.64 -7.18 -3.44
CA ASN A 275 28.66 -8.14 -3.03
C ASN A 275 29.42 -7.77 -1.73
N ARG A 276 29.14 -6.61 -1.13
CA ARG A 276 29.70 -6.17 0.17
C ARG A 276 28.69 -6.23 1.31
N VAL A 277 27.44 -6.62 1.03
CA VAL A 277 26.43 -6.80 2.07
C VAL A 277 26.84 -7.95 2.99
N GLN A 278 26.92 -7.67 4.30
CA GLN A 278 27.34 -8.65 5.30
C GLN A 278 26.18 -9.55 5.71
N ARG A 279 26.47 -10.83 5.96
CA ARG A 279 25.50 -11.85 6.44
C ARG A 279 24.43 -12.26 5.43
N TRP A 280 24.61 -11.88 4.18
CA TRP A 280 23.77 -12.30 3.06
C TRP A 280 24.63 -13.05 2.05
N HIS A 281 24.13 -14.17 1.56
CA HIS A 281 24.84 -15.01 0.60
C HIS A 281 24.03 -15.19 -0.66
N ARG A 282 24.71 -15.08 -1.80
CA ARG A 282 24.15 -15.44 -3.11
C ARG A 282 24.47 -16.89 -3.41
N THR A 283 23.42 -17.70 -3.61
CA THR A 283 23.49 -19.03 -4.21
C THR A 283 23.11 -18.95 -5.69
N ASP A 284 23.03 -20.09 -6.37
CA ASP A 284 22.56 -20.15 -7.77
C ASP A 284 21.09 -19.72 -7.92
N HIS A 285 20.28 -19.78 -6.85
CA HIS A 285 18.84 -19.57 -6.91
C HIS A 285 18.35 -18.36 -6.11
N GLU A 286 19.12 -17.90 -5.13
CA GLU A 286 18.64 -16.88 -4.19
C GLU A 286 19.74 -16.07 -3.51
N ILE A 287 19.37 -14.89 -3.02
CA ILE A 287 20.16 -14.12 -2.05
C ILE A 287 19.42 -14.15 -0.72
N VAL A 288 20.04 -14.77 0.29
CA VAL A 288 19.40 -15.10 1.58
C VAL A 288 20.29 -14.70 2.75
N HIS A 289 19.68 -14.34 3.88
CA HIS A 289 20.40 -14.02 5.11
C HIS A 289 20.82 -15.29 5.88
N ASP A 290 21.94 -15.25 6.60
CA ASP A 290 22.51 -16.37 7.40
C ASP A 290 21.48 -17.08 8.30
N THR A 291 20.52 -16.33 8.81
CA THR A 291 19.54 -16.82 9.79
C THR A 291 18.26 -17.36 9.14
N GLY A 292 18.11 -17.24 7.82
CA GLY A 292 16.84 -17.53 7.13
C GLY A 292 15.69 -16.59 7.49
N HIS A 293 15.96 -15.43 8.10
CA HIS A 293 14.96 -14.43 8.46
C HIS A 293 14.93 -13.27 7.45
N HIS A 294 14.04 -12.29 7.66
CA HIS A 294 13.85 -11.12 6.81
C HIS A 294 13.16 -11.49 5.49
N PHE A 295 13.94 -11.67 4.43
CA PHE A 295 13.45 -11.94 3.09
C PHE A 295 14.54 -12.64 2.27
N THR A 296 14.18 -13.03 1.07
CA THR A 296 15.05 -13.66 0.09
C THR A 296 14.83 -12.98 -1.26
N VAL A 297 15.89 -12.70 -2.01
CA VAL A 297 15.77 -12.29 -3.42
C VAL A 297 15.84 -13.55 -4.28
N ILE A 298 14.85 -13.74 -5.15
CA ILE A 298 14.71 -14.91 -6.02
C ILE A 298 14.60 -14.46 -7.48
N ALA A 299 14.83 -15.38 -8.42
CA ALA A 299 14.49 -15.20 -9.83
C ALA A 299 13.22 -15.99 -10.18
N ALA A 300 12.36 -15.39 -11.01
CA ALA A 300 11.14 -16.03 -11.50
C ALA A 300 11.03 -15.91 -13.03
N SER A 301 10.59 -17.00 -13.65
CA SER A 301 10.09 -17.03 -15.02
C SER A 301 8.57 -16.90 -15.00
N VAL A 302 8.04 -16.07 -15.89
CA VAL A 302 6.63 -15.74 -16.00
C VAL A 302 6.18 -16.01 -17.43
N ALA A 303 5.23 -16.92 -17.59
CA ALA A 303 4.68 -17.28 -18.89
C ALA A 303 3.16 -17.12 -18.90
N ALA A 304 2.64 -16.39 -19.89
CA ALA A 304 1.20 -16.34 -20.15
C ALA A 304 0.74 -17.68 -20.72
N ALA A 305 -0.39 -18.20 -20.28
CA ALA A 305 -1.01 -19.32 -20.98
C ALA A 305 -1.48 -18.90 -22.40
N ASN A 306 -2.01 -17.67 -22.57
CA ASN A 306 -2.85 -17.32 -23.73
C ASN A 306 -2.76 -15.87 -24.30
N ARG A 307 -1.71 -15.04 -24.03
CA ARG A 307 -1.63 -13.64 -24.56
C ARG A 307 -0.30 -13.31 -25.30
N GLU A 308 -0.31 -12.23 -26.09
CA GLU A 308 0.75 -11.76 -27.01
C GLU A 308 2.14 -11.43 -26.38
N VAL A 309 2.24 -11.26 -25.05
CA VAL A 309 3.54 -11.14 -24.37
C VAL A 309 4.06 -12.53 -24.03
N LYS A 310 5.13 -12.93 -24.72
CA LYS A 310 5.55 -14.34 -24.87
C LYS A 310 6.07 -15.02 -23.60
N SER A 311 6.70 -14.28 -22.70
CA SER A 311 7.23 -14.71 -21.40
C SER A 311 8.25 -13.66 -20.99
N TRP A 312 8.53 -13.52 -19.71
CA TRP A 312 9.71 -12.78 -19.24
C TRP A 312 10.25 -13.41 -17.98
N THR A 313 11.43 -12.98 -17.58
CA THR A 313 12.02 -13.34 -16.30
C THR A 313 12.32 -12.09 -15.51
N GLN A 314 12.19 -12.15 -14.19
CA GLN A 314 12.56 -11.02 -13.33
C GLN A 314 12.98 -11.49 -11.94
N PRO A 315 13.76 -10.66 -11.22
CA PRO A 315 13.91 -10.79 -9.79
C PRO A 315 12.59 -10.50 -9.06
N LEU A 316 12.40 -11.13 -7.91
CA LEU A 316 11.35 -10.84 -6.93
C LEU A 316 11.95 -10.93 -5.52
N LEU A 317 11.36 -10.20 -4.58
CA LEU A 317 11.67 -10.33 -3.15
C LEU A 317 10.58 -11.15 -2.47
N ALA A 318 10.96 -12.20 -1.76
CA ALA A 318 10.07 -13.08 -1.02
C ALA A 318 10.32 -12.92 0.49
N PRO A 319 9.37 -12.39 1.28
CA PRO A 319 9.51 -12.37 2.74
C PRO A 319 9.64 -13.79 3.31
N ALA A 320 10.43 -13.94 4.37
CA ALA A 320 10.65 -15.24 5.01
C ALA A 320 9.38 -15.81 5.67
N GLU A 321 8.45 -14.94 6.05
CA GLU A 321 7.16 -15.31 6.61
C GLU A 321 6.12 -14.21 6.36
N GLN A 322 4.86 -14.53 6.63
CA GLN A 322 3.76 -13.57 6.64
C GLN A 322 4.00 -12.52 7.72
N GLY A 323 3.86 -11.24 7.38
CA GLY A 323 3.96 -10.16 8.35
C GLY A 323 2.65 -9.91 9.12
N LEU A 324 2.74 -9.02 10.09
CA LEU A 324 1.64 -8.52 10.90
C LEU A 324 1.73 -6.99 10.92
N SER A 325 0.61 -6.33 10.67
CA SER A 325 0.47 -4.89 10.81
C SER A 325 -0.84 -4.56 11.53
N ALA A 326 -0.75 -3.88 12.67
CA ALA A 326 -1.89 -3.64 13.53
C ALA A 326 -1.95 -2.22 14.10
N PHE A 327 -3.14 -1.62 14.12
CA PHE A 327 -3.43 -0.48 14.98
C PHE A 327 -4.24 -0.93 16.20
N LEU A 328 -3.78 -0.50 17.37
CA LEU A 328 -4.62 -0.47 18.57
C LEU A 328 -5.50 0.78 18.53
N ILE A 329 -6.78 0.61 18.84
CA ILE A 329 -7.80 1.65 18.80
C ILE A 329 -8.37 1.83 20.20
N ARG A 330 -8.34 3.05 20.70
CA ARG A 330 -8.99 3.40 21.97
C ARG A 330 -9.99 4.52 21.76
N ARG A 331 -11.14 4.45 22.41
CA ARG A 331 -12.06 5.59 22.51
C ARG A 331 -11.61 6.55 23.61
N ILE A 332 -11.37 7.80 23.25
CA ILE A 332 -10.92 8.86 24.14
C ILE A 332 -11.91 10.01 23.98
N GLY A 333 -12.68 10.32 25.03
CA GLY A 333 -13.79 11.28 24.93
C GLY A 333 -14.84 10.87 23.87
N GLY A 334 -15.07 9.56 23.70
CA GLY A 334 -15.98 9.01 22.69
C GLY A 334 -15.39 8.91 21.27
N VAL A 335 -14.23 9.54 21.00
CA VAL A 335 -13.60 9.58 19.69
C VAL A 335 -12.57 8.44 19.54
N PRO A 336 -12.64 7.62 18.47
CA PRO A 336 -11.66 6.57 18.23
C PRO A 336 -10.30 7.17 17.85
N HIS A 337 -9.27 6.81 18.61
CA HIS A 337 -7.88 7.13 18.36
C HIS A 337 -7.10 5.85 18.06
N LEU A 338 -6.23 5.92 17.06
CA LEU A 338 -5.28 4.88 16.70
C LEU A 338 -3.94 5.19 17.35
N LEU A 339 -3.26 4.18 17.88
CA LEU A 339 -1.91 4.34 18.42
C LEU A 339 -0.88 4.26 17.29
N ALA A 340 -0.48 5.39 16.74
CA ALA A 340 0.53 5.43 15.68
C ALA A 340 1.93 5.36 16.25
N HIS A 341 2.83 4.70 15.53
CA HIS A 341 4.25 4.61 15.85
C HIS A 341 5.04 5.38 14.79
N ALA A 342 5.89 6.32 15.18
CA ALA A 342 6.87 6.93 14.28
C ALA A 342 8.00 5.94 13.98
N ARG A 343 7.91 5.23 12.85
CA ARG A 343 8.80 4.13 12.47
C ARG A 343 9.93 4.61 11.57
N SER A 344 11.14 4.16 11.86
CA SER A 344 12.29 4.29 10.98
C SER A 344 12.57 2.95 10.30
N GLU A 345 12.59 2.94 8.97
CA GLU A 345 12.88 1.74 8.18
C GLU A 345 14.13 1.93 7.33
N ALA A 346 14.68 0.82 6.81
CA ALA A 346 15.98 0.82 6.18
C ALA A 346 16.11 1.86 5.03
N GLY A 347 15.15 1.87 4.12
CA GLY A 347 15.10 2.71 2.94
C GLY A 347 14.15 3.89 3.05
N VAL A 348 13.66 4.26 4.24
CA VAL A 348 12.78 5.43 4.39
C VAL A 348 13.51 6.72 3.96
N LEU A 349 12.80 7.64 3.30
CA LEU A 349 13.41 8.88 2.79
C LEU A 349 13.69 9.91 3.89
N ASP A 350 12.76 10.05 4.84
CA ASP A 350 12.71 11.20 5.76
C ASP A 350 12.76 10.76 7.23
N VAL A 351 13.70 9.86 7.55
CA VAL A 351 14.01 9.33 8.89
C VAL A 351 12.91 8.49 9.53
N ALA A 352 11.67 8.98 9.59
CA ALA A 352 10.54 8.26 10.15
C ALA A 352 9.21 8.64 9.48
N GLU A 353 8.28 7.69 9.45
CA GLU A 353 6.89 7.90 9.04
C GLU A 353 5.96 7.33 10.12
N LEU A 354 4.74 7.85 10.23
CA LEU A 354 3.71 7.24 11.06
C LEU A 354 3.30 5.90 10.45
N GLY A 355 3.55 4.84 11.20
CA GLY A 355 3.15 3.48 10.90
C GLY A 355 2.13 2.93 11.91
N PRO A 356 1.68 1.68 11.69
CA PRO A 356 0.86 0.94 12.63
C PRO A 356 1.52 0.81 14.00
N THR A 357 0.73 0.57 15.04
CA THR A 357 1.22 0.29 16.40
C THR A 357 2.23 -0.85 16.39
N VAL A 358 1.89 -1.95 15.71
CA VAL A 358 2.75 -3.11 15.52
C VAL A 358 2.94 -3.32 14.03
N GLN A 359 4.18 -3.44 13.59
CA GLN A 359 4.54 -3.84 12.22
C GLN A 359 5.81 -4.69 12.30
N CYS A 360 5.69 -5.98 12.02
CA CYS A 360 6.79 -6.95 12.12
C CYS A 360 6.48 -8.26 11.38
N GLN A 361 7.49 -9.13 11.33
CA GLN A 361 7.34 -10.54 11.02
C GLN A 361 7.25 -11.31 12.36
N PRO A 362 6.07 -11.88 12.72
CA PRO A 362 5.83 -12.37 14.08
C PRO A 362 6.74 -13.52 14.53
N GLY A 363 7.03 -14.50 13.69
CA GLY A 363 7.92 -15.61 14.05
C GLY A 363 9.33 -15.13 14.36
N ARG A 364 9.87 -14.20 13.55
CA ARG A 364 11.13 -13.52 13.83
C ARG A 364 11.05 -12.71 15.12
N ALA A 365 10.01 -11.91 15.28
CA ALA A 365 9.83 -11.07 16.45
C ALA A 365 9.80 -11.91 17.74
N LEU A 366 9.08 -13.02 17.76
CA LEU A 366 8.97 -13.92 18.92
C LEU A 366 10.28 -14.69 19.20
N SER A 367 11.17 -14.84 18.21
CA SER A 367 12.51 -15.42 18.41
C SER A 367 13.48 -14.49 19.15
N LEU A 368 13.16 -13.19 19.25
CA LEU A 368 13.99 -12.22 19.94
C LEU A 368 13.77 -12.28 21.46
N PRO A 369 14.79 -11.92 22.27
CA PRO A 369 14.61 -11.72 23.71
C PRO A 369 13.43 -10.77 23.99
N PRO A 370 12.64 -10.96 25.06
CA PRO A 370 11.43 -10.17 25.32
C PRO A 370 11.61 -8.65 25.26
N HIS A 371 12.74 -8.13 25.73
CA HIS A 371 13.05 -6.69 25.72
C HIS A 371 13.36 -6.12 24.31
N GLN A 372 13.57 -6.98 23.31
CA GLN A 372 13.80 -6.63 21.91
C GLN A 372 12.59 -6.92 21.02
N GLN A 373 11.52 -7.51 21.57
CA GLN A 373 10.31 -7.76 20.81
C GLN A 373 9.60 -6.43 20.51
N PRO A 374 8.93 -6.31 19.34
CA PRO A 374 8.12 -5.14 19.03
C PRO A 374 7.10 -4.89 20.13
N ARG A 375 7.07 -3.67 20.65
CA ARG A 375 6.15 -3.28 21.71
C ARG A 375 4.70 -3.50 21.28
N TYR A 376 3.87 -4.00 22.19
CA TYR A 376 2.46 -4.33 22.00
C TYR A 376 2.17 -5.52 21.07
N LEU A 377 3.19 -6.24 20.60
CA LEU A 377 2.99 -7.46 19.80
C LEU A 377 2.16 -8.51 20.55
N ASP A 378 2.47 -8.71 21.82
CA ASP A 378 1.76 -9.61 22.74
C ASP A 378 0.27 -9.25 22.88
N VAL A 379 -0.04 -7.95 22.96
CA VAL A 379 -1.43 -7.45 23.02
C VAL A 379 -2.21 -7.84 21.78
N VAL A 380 -1.61 -7.70 20.60
CA VAL A 380 -2.26 -8.04 19.32
C VAL A 380 -2.38 -9.55 19.13
N LEU A 381 -1.34 -10.31 19.50
CA LEU A 381 -1.36 -11.78 19.37
C LEU A 381 -2.31 -12.45 20.38
N GLY A 382 -2.46 -11.87 21.56
CA GLY A 382 -3.37 -12.33 22.62
C GLY A 382 -4.79 -11.78 22.53
N ALA A 383 -5.14 -11.11 21.43
CA ALA A 383 -6.44 -10.45 21.28
C ALA A 383 -7.62 -11.45 21.30
N ASP A 384 -8.65 -11.12 22.07
CA ASP A 384 -9.97 -11.76 21.93
C ASP A 384 -10.55 -11.41 20.55
N PRO A 385 -11.00 -12.39 19.74
CA PRO A 385 -11.66 -12.14 18.47
C PRO A 385 -12.79 -11.09 18.53
N GLY A 386 -13.50 -10.98 19.66
CA GLY A 386 -14.55 -9.98 19.87
C GLY A 386 -14.06 -8.53 19.90
N ARG A 387 -12.75 -8.29 20.03
CA ARG A 387 -12.12 -6.95 19.99
C ARG A 387 -11.58 -6.57 18.61
N LEU A 388 -11.66 -7.46 17.61
CA LEU A 388 -11.14 -7.20 16.27
C LEU A 388 -12.21 -6.55 15.40
N LEU A 389 -12.00 -5.29 15.00
CA LEU A 389 -12.87 -4.57 14.06
C LEU A 389 -12.60 -4.97 12.60
N TYR A 390 -11.36 -5.33 12.32
CA TYR A 390 -10.88 -5.75 11.01
C TYR A 390 -9.72 -6.72 11.21
N ASP A 391 -9.76 -7.83 10.50
CA ASP A 391 -8.72 -8.85 10.50
C ASP A 391 -8.73 -9.55 9.15
N THR A 392 -7.76 -9.22 8.30
CA THR A 392 -7.69 -9.78 6.96
C THR A 392 -6.25 -9.91 6.50
N VAL A 393 -5.95 -11.00 5.79
CA VAL A 393 -4.66 -11.18 5.13
C VAL A 393 -4.70 -10.51 3.76
N GLN A 394 -3.76 -9.62 3.50
CA GLN A 394 -3.60 -8.96 2.20
C GLN A 394 -2.14 -9.06 1.76
N SER A 395 -1.91 -9.11 0.45
CA SER A 395 -0.55 -9.13 -0.10
C SER A 395 -0.06 -7.74 -0.53
N GLU A 396 1.25 -7.55 -0.54
CA GLU A 396 1.95 -6.39 -1.11
C GLU A 396 2.01 -6.44 -2.65
N GLU A 397 2.64 -5.44 -3.29
CA GLU A 397 2.77 -5.33 -4.77
C GLU A 397 3.37 -6.59 -5.41
N GLY A 398 2.56 -7.33 -6.18
CA GLY A 398 3.01 -8.54 -6.87
C GLY A 398 4.01 -8.29 -8.01
N GLY A 399 4.19 -7.06 -8.45
CA GLY A 399 5.21 -6.70 -9.46
C GLY A 399 6.64 -6.82 -8.94
N ARG A 400 6.84 -6.84 -7.61
CA ARG A 400 8.16 -6.85 -6.96
C ARG A 400 8.27 -7.88 -5.85
N PHE A 401 7.15 -8.21 -5.21
CA PHE A 401 7.12 -9.06 -4.05
C PHE A 401 6.44 -10.39 -4.34
N HIS A 402 7.15 -11.50 -4.14
CA HIS A 402 6.61 -12.83 -4.32
C HIS A 402 5.90 -13.28 -3.04
N HIS A 403 4.58 -13.38 -3.12
CA HIS A 403 3.70 -13.88 -2.06
C HIS A 403 3.92 -13.18 -0.71
N ALA A 404 4.22 -11.88 -0.75
CA ALA A 404 4.41 -11.07 0.45
C ALA A 404 3.06 -10.77 1.11
N GLY A 405 2.61 -11.65 1.99
CA GLY A 405 1.38 -11.49 2.76
C GLY A 405 1.61 -10.77 4.09
N ASN A 406 0.64 -9.96 4.50
CA ASN A 406 0.52 -9.36 5.82
C ASN A 406 -0.88 -9.59 6.39
N ARG A 407 -0.97 -10.00 7.67
CA ARG A 407 -2.22 -9.93 8.43
C ARG A 407 -2.41 -8.49 8.90
N TYR A 408 -3.48 -7.84 8.46
CA TYR A 408 -3.82 -6.48 8.82
C TYR A 408 -4.93 -6.47 9.87
N VAL A 409 -4.66 -5.83 11.01
CA VAL A 409 -5.54 -5.88 12.18
C VAL A 409 -5.90 -4.48 12.68
N LEU A 410 -7.18 -4.25 12.95
CA LEU A 410 -7.68 -3.12 13.73
C LEU A 410 -8.33 -3.68 14.99
N MET A 411 -7.76 -3.36 16.14
CA MET A 411 -8.16 -3.94 17.42
C MET A 411 -8.58 -2.85 18.39
N GLU A 412 -9.78 -2.94 18.95
CA GLU A 412 -10.16 -2.09 20.07
C GLU A 412 -9.49 -2.55 21.37
N VAL A 413 -8.90 -1.61 22.09
CA VAL A 413 -8.42 -1.78 23.45
C VAL A 413 -9.32 -1.00 24.39
N GLY A 414 -9.55 -1.56 25.58
CA GLY A 414 -10.43 -0.93 26.56
C GLY A 414 -9.78 0.27 27.25
N GLU A 415 -10.55 0.94 28.11
CA GLU A 415 -10.11 2.12 28.85
C GLU A 415 -8.97 1.83 29.84
N GLU A 416 -8.75 0.54 30.16
CA GLU A 416 -7.63 0.06 30.96
C GLU A 416 -6.27 0.23 30.27
N PHE A 417 -6.24 0.28 28.93
CA PHE A 417 -5.00 0.51 28.19
C PHE A 417 -4.48 1.92 28.52
N PRO A 418 -3.17 2.17 28.67
CA PRO A 418 -2.70 3.48 29.11
C PRO A 418 -2.84 4.59 28.04
N LEU A 419 -3.10 5.82 28.48
CA LEU A 419 -2.99 7.01 27.62
C LEU A 419 -1.54 7.47 27.47
N ASP A 420 -0.75 7.30 28.53
CA ASP A 420 0.68 7.54 28.53
C ASP A 420 1.37 6.41 27.75
N VAL A 421 1.98 6.77 26.64
CA VAL A 421 2.61 5.84 25.69
C VAL A 421 4.06 6.27 25.46
N PRO A 422 4.94 5.35 25.08
CA PRO A 422 6.34 5.70 24.83
C PRO A 422 6.50 6.78 23.77
N GLU A 423 7.64 7.47 23.77
CA GLU A 423 7.80 8.72 23.04
C GLU A 423 7.69 8.59 21.51
N ASP A 424 7.98 7.41 20.99
CA ASP A 424 7.86 7.02 19.59
C ASP A 424 6.43 6.68 19.17
N PHE A 425 5.48 6.66 20.11
CA PHE A 425 4.07 6.43 19.86
C PHE A 425 3.23 7.69 20.13
N THR A 426 2.11 7.82 19.43
CA THR A 426 1.17 8.94 19.63
C THR A 426 -0.24 8.50 19.27
N TRP A 427 -1.20 8.83 20.13
CA TRP A 427 -2.63 8.67 19.82
C TRP A 427 -3.07 9.69 18.79
N VAL A 428 -3.59 9.20 17.65
CA VAL A 428 -4.02 10.02 16.52
C VAL A 428 -5.40 9.61 16.05
N THR A 429 -6.22 10.56 15.61
CA THR A 429 -7.53 10.24 15.03
C THR A 429 -7.42 9.83 13.57
N ALA A 430 -8.42 9.10 13.06
CA ALA A 430 -8.50 8.77 11.63
C ALA A 430 -8.61 10.03 10.75
N SER A 431 -9.23 11.10 11.25
CA SER A 431 -9.32 12.40 10.57
C SER A 431 -7.94 13.04 10.40
N GLN A 432 -7.10 13.02 11.45
CA GLN A 432 -5.72 13.49 11.37
C GLN A 432 -4.90 12.68 10.37
N LEU A 433 -4.98 11.35 10.42
CA LEU A 433 -4.30 10.47 9.45
C LEU A 433 -4.78 10.73 8.00
N SER A 434 -6.08 10.90 7.78
CA SER A 434 -6.67 11.24 6.47
C SER A 434 -6.21 12.61 5.96
N GLY A 435 -5.98 13.57 6.85
CA GLY A 435 -5.39 14.86 6.50
C GLY A 435 -3.92 14.72 6.09
N LEU A 436 -3.13 13.97 6.86
CA LEU A 436 -1.70 13.76 6.62
C LEU A 436 -1.40 12.96 5.35
N VAL A 437 -2.27 12.01 4.97
CA VAL A 437 -2.16 11.25 3.70
C VAL A 437 -2.18 12.14 2.46
N ARG A 438 -2.67 13.38 2.56
CA ARG A 438 -2.59 14.33 1.43
C ARG A 438 -1.17 14.82 1.17
N HIS A 439 -0.26 14.60 2.11
CA HIS A 439 1.13 15.01 2.06
C HIS A 439 2.06 13.79 1.98
N SER A 440 3.21 13.97 1.34
CA SER A 440 4.23 12.91 1.21
C SER A 440 4.95 12.67 2.53
N ASN A 441 5.37 11.42 2.77
CA ASN A 441 6.28 11.02 3.85
C ASN A 441 5.75 11.23 5.28
N TYR A 442 4.44 11.16 5.46
CA TYR A 442 3.81 11.17 6.79
C TYR A 442 3.32 9.80 7.22
N LEU A 443 2.72 9.02 6.32
CA LEU A 443 2.20 7.69 6.63
C LEU A 443 2.86 6.66 5.72
N ASN A 444 3.35 5.57 6.33
CA ASN A 444 3.87 4.44 5.56
C ASN A 444 2.74 3.61 4.92
N VAL A 445 3.11 2.70 4.01
CA VAL A 445 2.14 1.94 3.20
C VAL A 445 1.25 1.03 4.03
N GLU A 446 1.75 0.47 5.12
CA GLU A 446 0.97 -0.37 6.03
C GLU A 446 -0.10 0.44 6.78
N ALA A 447 0.24 1.64 7.26
CA ALA A 447 -0.73 2.54 7.88
C ALA A 447 -1.81 2.99 6.88
N ARG A 448 -1.42 3.26 5.62
CA ARG A 448 -2.38 3.59 4.54
C ARG A 448 -3.32 2.42 4.24
N THR A 449 -2.80 1.18 4.21
CA THR A 449 -3.63 -0.02 4.07
C THR A 449 -4.62 -0.17 5.23
N LEU A 450 -4.17 0.00 6.48
CA LEU A 450 -5.06 -0.07 7.65
C LEU A 450 -6.09 1.06 7.68
N LEU A 451 -5.75 2.27 7.20
CA LEU A 451 -6.72 3.37 7.09
C LEU A 451 -7.83 3.04 6.07
N THR A 452 -7.48 2.37 4.98
CA THR A 452 -8.45 1.82 4.02
C THR A 452 -9.33 0.73 4.66
N GLY A 453 -8.74 -0.19 5.42
CA GLY A 453 -9.49 -1.21 6.19
C GLY A 453 -10.40 -0.60 7.26
N LEU A 454 -9.98 0.48 7.92
CA LEU A 454 -10.74 1.17 8.96
C LEU A 454 -12.03 1.78 8.39
N ARG A 455 -11.94 2.39 7.20
CA ARG A 455 -13.12 2.87 6.49
C ARG A 455 -14.09 1.72 6.17
N ALA A 456 -13.58 0.57 5.73
CA ALA A 456 -14.42 -0.60 5.47
C ALA A 456 -15.13 -1.09 6.74
N ALA A 457 -14.40 -1.17 7.86
CA ALA A 457 -14.94 -1.59 9.15
C ALA A 457 -16.05 -0.68 9.66
N TRP A 458 -15.87 0.64 9.57
CA TRP A 458 -16.92 1.56 9.95
C TRP A 458 -18.10 1.54 8.97
N SER A 459 -17.87 1.26 7.69
CA SER A 459 -18.90 1.18 6.64
C SER A 459 -19.87 0.03 6.85
N LEU A 460 -19.35 -1.12 7.28
CA LEU A 460 -20.13 -2.36 7.43
C LEU A 460 -20.62 -2.58 8.87
N GLY A 461 -19.93 -2.04 9.87
CA GLY A 461 -20.30 -2.15 11.29
C GLY A 461 -21.51 -1.32 11.73
N GLY A 462 -22.28 -0.74 10.80
CA GLY A 462 -23.50 0.01 11.12
C GLY A 462 -23.27 1.37 11.78
N VAL A 463 -22.03 1.88 11.86
CA VAL A 463 -21.70 3.20 12.44
C VAL A 463 -22.13 4.38 11.51
N TYR A 464 -22.84 4.06 10.43
CA TYR A 464 -23.52 5.00 9.54
C TYR A 464 -25.04 5.05 9.75
N ALA A 465 -25.56 4.46 10.83
CA ALA A 465 -26.94 4.59 11.27
C ALA A 465 -27.12 5.72 12.29
#